data_AF-M7NAS2-F1
#
_entry.id   AF-M7NAS2-F1
#
_cell.length_a   1.000
_cell.length_b   1.000
_cell.length_c   1.000
_cell.angle_alpha   90.00
_cell.angle_beta   90.00
_cell.angle_gamma   90.00
#
_symmetry.space_group_name_H-M   'P 1'
#
loop_
_entity.id
_entity.type
_entity.pdbx_description
1 polymer ?
#
loop_
_entity_poly.entity_id
_entity_poly.type
_entity_poly.pdbx_seq_one_letter_code
_entity_poly.pdbx_strand_id
1 'polypeptide(L)'
;MSDKFTIINLLNKLAVEQKLTWKIKSAYGNGTGKNLLEVLIYSLPQQIRKGQIVFEAGTGQVMAIQYSGFKAAAAENIVDMLLDVINFEKHRKAADGDLKKAVSAY
;
A
#
# COMPACT_ATOMS: atom_id res chain seq x y z
N MET A 1 -15.92 13.76 -0.26
CA MET A 1 -16.26 12.77 0.80
C MET A 1 -16.08 11.31 0.35
N SER A 2 -16.00 11.04 -0.97
CA SER A 2 -15.83 9.71 -1.61
C SER A 2 -14.47 9.04 -1.38
N ASP A 3 -13.39 9.82 -1.28
CA ASP A 3 -12.05 9.25 -1.47
C ASP A 3 -11.53 8.57 -0.21
N LYS A 4 -11.89 9.08 0.98
CA LYS A 4 -11.50 8.49 2.27
C LYS A 4 -12.05 7.06 2.44
N PHE A 5 -13.32 6.84 2.11
CA PHE A 5 -13.92 5.49 2.20
C PHE A 5 -13.28 4.55 1.19
N THR A 6 -12.99 5.02 -0.02
CA THR A 6 -12.30 4.25 -1.06
C THR A 6 -10.90 3.82 -0.60
N ILE A 7 -10.11 4.73 -0.04
CA ILE A 7 -8.78 4.43 0.50
C ILE A 7 -8.85 3.35 1.59
N ILE A 8 -9.77 3.50 2.55
CA ILE A 8 -9.94 2.52 3.65
C ILE A 8 -10.34 1.15 3.09
N ASN A 9 -11.25 1.10 2.13
CA ASN A 9 -11.70 -0.15 1.52
C ASN A 9 -10.56 -0.86 0.76
N LEU A 10 -9.75 -0.11 0.01
CA LEU A 10 -8.59 -0.66 -0.69
C LEU A 10 -7.53 -1.18 0.29
N LEU A 11 -7.27 -0.44 1.37
CA LEU A 11 -6.34 -0.89 2.41
C LEU A 11 -6.84 -2.16 3.13
N ASN A 12 -8.12 -2.24 3.42
CA ASN A 12 -8.72 -3.45 4.00
C ASN A 12 -8.64 -4.65 3.04
N LYS A 13 -8.88 -4.43 1.74
CA LYS A 13 -8.73 -5.46 0.73
C LYS A 13 -7.30 -5.99 0.68
N LEU A 14 -6.31 -5.09 0.65
CA LEU A 14 -4.89 -5.44 0.69
C LEU A 14 -4.54 -6.22 1.96
N ALA A 15 -5.04 -5.80 3.12
CA ALA A 15 -4.81 -6.45 4.41
C ALA A 15 -5.29 -7.92 4.43
N VAL A 16 -6.53 -8.13 3.99
CA VAL A 16 -7.16 -9.47 3.98
C VAL A 16 -6.47 -10.41 2.99
N GLU A 17 -6.20 -9.96 1.77
CA GLU A 17 -5.66 -10.82 0.71
C GLU A 17 -4.20 -11.27 0.97
N GLN A 18 -3.43 -10.46 1.70
CA GLN A 18 -1.98 -10.60 1.83
C GLN A 18 -1.47 -10.81 3.27
N LYS A 19 -2.37 -10.99 4.25
CA LYS A 19 -2.02 -11.08 5.69
C LYS A 19 -1.18 -9.87 6.14
N LEU A 20 -1.64 -8.69 5.75
CA LEU A 20 -1.02 -7.42 6.14
C LEU A 20 -1.94 -6.69 7.13
N THR A 21 -1.41 -5.65 7.76
CA THR A 21 -2.17 -4.67 8.52
C THR A 21 -1.69 -3.26 8.16
N TRP A 22 -2.51 -2.25 8.41
CA TRP A 22 -2.21 -0.88 8.06
C TRP A 22 -2.60 0.09 9.17
N LYS A 23 -1.92 1.24 9.19
CA LYS A 23 -2.22 2.37 10.07
C LYS A 23 -2.13 3.66 9.28
N ILE A 24 -3.02 4.61 9.54
CA ILE A 24 -2.93 5.97 8.99
C ILE A 24 -2.58 6.90 10.14
N LYS A 25 -1.56 7.74 9.93
CA LYS A 25 -1.21 8.82 10.85
C LYS A 25 -1.13 10.14 10.09
N SER A 26 -1.39 11.24 10.80
CA SER A 26 -1.10 12.57 10.26
C SER A 26 0.41 12.79 10.31
N ALA A 27 1.01 13.04 9.15
CA ALA A 27 2.37 13.53 9.07
C ALA A 27 2.24 15.06 9.08
N TYR A 28 2.69 15.69 10.17
CA TYR A 28 2.52 17.12 10.44
C TYR A 28 2.69 18.01 9.19
N GLY A 29 1.83 19.02 9.09
CA GLY A 29 1.80 19.97 7.99
C GLY A 29 3.17 20.61 7.77
N ASN A 30 3.64 20.51 6.54
CA ASN A 30 4.93 20.96 6.00
C ASN A 30 5.14 22.49 6.04
N GLY A 31 4.87 23.17 7.16
CA GLY A 31 5.03 24.63 7.33
C GLY A 31 4.22 25.52 6.38
N THR A 32 3.53 24.93 5.40
CA THR A 32 2.81 25.59 4.29
C THR A 32 1.31 25.27 4.30
N GLY A 33 0.81 24.66 5.39
CA GLY A 33 -0.62 24.43 5.62
C GLY A 33 -1.22 23.20 4.92
N LYS A 34 -0.43 22.39 4.21
CA LYS A 34 -0.93 21.15 3.59
C LYS A 34 -1.03 20.03 4.63
N ASN A 35 -2.20 19.42 4.73
CA ASN A 35 -2.43 18.27 5.62
C ASN A 35 -1.94 17.00 4.92
N LEU A 36 -0.84 16.42 5.41
CA LEU A 36 -0.30 15.18 4.87
C LEU A 36 -0.70 13.99 5.73
N LEU A 37 -1.09 12.91 5.07
CA LEU A 37 -1.39 11.63 5.69
C LEU A 37 -0.32 10.62 5.28
N GLU A 38 0.08 9.79 6.25
CA GLU A 38 1.01 8.70 6.04
C GLU A 38 0.31 7.38 6.35
N VAL A 39 0.24 6.52 5.33
CA VAL A 39 -0.16 5.12 5.46
C VAL A 39 1.07 4.28 5.73
N LEU A 40 1.02 3.47 6.78
CA LEU A 40 2.04 2.50 7.14
C LEU A 40 1.48 1.10 6.96
N ILE A 41 2.19 0.24 6.23
CA ILE A 41 1.76 -1.13 5.93
C ILE A 41 2.77 -2.10 6.57
N TYR A 42 2.25 -3.10 7.28
CA TYR A 42 3.02 -4.09 8.02
C TYR A 42 2.58 -5.50 7.68
N SER A 43 3.51 -6.44 7.70
CA SER A 43 3.23 -7.87 7.56
C SER A 43 2.83 -8.52 8.87
N LEU A 44 1.92 -9.48 8.83
CA LEU A 44 1.53 -10.29 9.97
C LEU A 44 2.13 -11.71 9.89
N PRO A 45 2.44 -12.34 11.03
CA PRO A 45 2.29 -11.82 12.40
C PRO A 45 3.46 -10.93 12.87
N GLN A 46 4.58 -10.88 12.14
CA GLN A 46 5.84 -10.30 12.64
C GLN A 46 5.86 -8.77 12.75
N GLN A 47 4.82 -8.07 12.27
CA GLN A 47 4.72 -6.60 12.25
C GLN A 47 5.90 -5.93 11.52
N ILE A 48 6.52 -6.60 10.55
CA ILE A 48 7.62 -6.02 9.77
C ILE A 48 7.04 -5.02 8.79
N ARG A 49 7.58 -3.79 8.77
CA ARG A 49 7.18 -2.74 7.84
C ARG A 49 7.41 -3.17 6.40
N LYS A 50 6.34 -3.22 5.61
CA LYS A 50 6.35 -3.56 4.19
C LYS A 50 6.24 -2.33 3.30
N GLY A 51 5.60 -1.28 3.79
CA GLY A 51 5.54 -0.05 3.03
C GLY A 51 5.09 1.18 3.81
N GLN A 52 5.23 2.29 3.12
CA GLN A 52 4.87 3.63 3.51
C GLN A 52 4.35 4.37 2.29
N ILE A 53 3.22 5.06 2.42
CA ILE A 53 2.70 5.97 1.40
C ILE A 53 2.35 7.29 2.08
N VAL A 54 2.91 8.40 1.58
CA VAL A 54 2.61 9.75 2.05
C VAL A 54 1.81 10.46 0.97
N PHE A 55 0.68 11.05 1.34
CA PHE A 55 -0.19 11.75 0.40
C PHE A 55 -0.85 12.98 1.04
N GLU A 56 -1.23 13.95 0.20
CA GLU A 56 -1.97 15.14 0.63
C GLU A 56 -3.46 14.78 0.85
N ALA A 57 -3.98 15.07 2.05
CA ALA A 57 -5.31 14.67 2.48
C ALA A 57 -6.45 15.30 1.65
N GLY A 58 -6.23 16.50 1.12
CA GLY A 58 -7.22 17.24 0.35
C GLY A 58 -7.30 16.82 -1.12
N THR A 59 -6.16 16.50 -1.72
CA THR A 59 -6.04 16.22 -3.17
C THR A 59 -5.86 14.74 -3.47
N GLY A 60 -5.49 13.92 -2.48
CA GLY A 60 -5.07 12.54 -2.68
C GLY A 60 -3.70 12.41 -3.33
N GLN A 61 -2.98 13.52 -3.55
CA GLN A 61 -1.73 13.51 -4.31
C GLN A 61 -0.63 12.77 -3.54
N VAL A 62 -0.01 11.77 -4.16
CA VAL A 62 1.08 11.01 -3.53
C VAL A 62 2.37 11.82 -3.56
N MET A 63 2.95 12.03 -2.39
CA MET A 63 4.21 12.77 -2.19
C MET A 63 5.40 11.83 -2.14
N ALA A 64 5.22 10.65 -1.54
CA ALA A 64 6.27 9.66 -1.40
C ALA A 64 5.68 8.26 -1.26
N ILE A 65 6.40 7.27 -1.79
CA ILE A 65 6.09 5.86 -1.58
C ILE A 65 7.39 5.07 -1.38
N GLN A 66 7.32 4.12 -0.46
CA GLN A 66 8.27 3.05 -0.34
C GLN A 66 7.48 1.77 -0.08
N TYR A 67 7.66 0.75 -0.92
CA TYR A 67 7.02 -0.54 -0.69
C TYR A 67 7.95 -1.68 -1.13
N SER A 68 8.13 -2.70 -0.28
CA SER A 68 9.14 -3.74 -0.46
C SER A 68 8.93 -4.53 -1.76
N GLY A 69 9.88 -4.43 -2.68
CA GLY A 69 9.84 -5.11 -3.98
C GLY A 69 9.00 -4.42 -5.04
N PHE A 70 8.33 -3.31 -4.70
CA PHE A 70 7.54 -2.52 -5.63
C PHE A 70 8.33 -1.30 -6.08
N LYS A 71 8.56 -1.17 -7.38
CA LYS A 71 9.05 0.06 -7.99
C LYS A 71 7.84 0.86 -8.44
N ALA A 72 7.55 1.94 -7.72
CA ALA A 72 6.46 2.81 -8.10
C ALA A 72 6.74 3.45 -9.46
N ALA A 73 5.77 3.36 -10.36
CA ALA A 73 5.62 4.36 -11.40
C ALA A 73 5.20 5.69 -10.74
N ALA A 74 5.34 6.81 -11.44
CA ALA A 74 4.89 8.11 -10.94
C ALA A 74 3.35 8.12 -10.80
N ALA A 75 2.80 7.50 -9.76
CA ALA A 75 1.37 7.55 -9.49
C ALA A 75 1.07 8.87 -8.78
N GLU A 76 0.23 9.67 -9.43
CA GLU A 76 -0.13 10.99 -8.93
C GLU A 76 -1.13 10.91 -7.78
N ASN A 77 -1.97 9.86 -7.72
CA ASN A 77 -3.07 9.72 -6.75
C ASN A 77 -2.95 8.46 -5.87
N ILE A 78 -3.34 8.59 -4.60
CA ILE A 78 -3.32 7.52 -3.59
C ILE A 78 -4.20 6.32 -3.97
N VAL A 79 -5.33 6.54 -4.65
CA VAL A 79 -6.23 5.45 -5.07
C VAL A 79 -5.54 4.57 -6.11
N ASP A 80 -4.98 5.17 -7.14
CA ASP A 80 -4.23 4.47 -8.19
C ASP A 80 -3.02 3.75 -7.60
N MET A 81 -2.29 4.42 -6.70
CA MET A 81 -1.16 3.84 -6.01
C MET A 81 -1.53 2.59 -5.20
N LEU A 82 -2.67 2.60 -4.50
CA LEU A 82 -3.14 1.44 -3.75
C LEU A 82 -3.59 0.30 -4.68
N LEU A 83 -4.21 0.61 -5.81
CA LEU A 83 -4.57 -0.37 -6.83
C LEU A 83 -3.32 -1.03 -7.43
N ASP A 84 -2.28 -0.25 -7.72
CA ASP A 84 -1.00 -0.76 -8.22
C ASP A 84 -0.33 -1.69 -7.21
N VAL A 85 -0.30 -1.32 -5.92
CA VAL A 85 0.25 -2.17 -4.85
C VAL A 85 -0.56 -3.47 -4.71
N ILE A 86 -1.89 -3.40 -4.76
CA ILE A 86 -2.75 -4.59 -4.72
C ILE A 86 -2.46 -5.50 -5.92
N ASN A 87 -2.37 -4.93 -7.12
CA ASN A 87 -2.08 -5.69 -8.33
C ASN A 87 -0.69 -6.31 -8.27
N PHE A 88 0.32 -5.56 -7.84
CA PHE A 88 1.67 -6.08 -7.62
C PHE A 88 1.68 -7.30 -6.69
N GLU A 89 1.00 -7.21 -5.55
CA GLU A 89 0.93 -8.30 -4.57
C GLU A 89 0.19 -9.53 -5.12
N LYS A 90 -0.84 -9.34 -5.94
CA LYS A 90 -1.53 -10.44 -6.62
C LYS A 90 -0.61 -11.19 -7.57
N HIS A 91 0.15 -10.47 -8.40
CA HIS A 91 1.09 -11.07 -9.33
C HIS A 91 2.25 -11.78 -8.59
N ARG A 92 2.78 -11.17 -7.53
CA ARG A 92 3.82 -11.78 -6.70
C ARG A 92 3.35 -13.10 -6.08
N LYS A 93 2.14 -13.11 -5.50
CA LYS A 93 1.55 -14.31 -4.90
C LYS A 93 1.31 -15.42 -5.92
N ALA A 94 0.89 -15.08 -7.14
CA ALA A 94 0.74 -16.05 -8.23
C ALA A 94 2.09 -16.70 -8.59
N ALA A 95 3.12 -15.88 -8.79
CA ALA A 95 4.48 -16.36 -9.08
C ALA A 95 5.05 -17.26 -7.95
N ASP A 96 4.86 -16.88 -6.69
CA ASP A 96 5.26 -17.69 -5.53
C ASP A 96 4.49 -19.02 -5.46
N GLY A 97 3.23 -19.03 -5.87
CA GLY A 97 2.39 -20.22 -5.94
C GLY A 97 2.86 -21.21 -7.01
N ASP A 98 3.24 -20.72 -8.17
CA ASP A 98 3.75 -21.54 -9.28
C ASP A 98 5.10 -22.17 -8.95
N LEU A 99 6.00 -21.42 -8.31
CA LEU A 99 7.27 -21.94 -7.80
C LEU A 99 7.07 -23.08 -6.79
N LYS A 100 6.14 -22.95 -5.84
CA LYS A 100 5.86 -24.01 -4.86
C LYS A 100 5.29 -25.28 -5.48
N LYS A 101 4.46 -25.17 -6.51
CA LYS A 101 3.94 -26.32 -7.25
C LYS A 101 5.05 -27.04 -8.01
N ALA A 102 5.96 -26.30 -8.63
CA ALA A 102 7.09 -26.88 -9.38
C ALA A 102 8.04 -27.66 -8.46
N VAL A 103 8.30 -27.18 -7.24
CA VAL A 103 9.20 -27.85 -6.29
C VAL A 103 8.56 -29.09 -5.64
N SER A 104 7.23 -29.11 -5.45
CA SER A 104 6.52 -30.25 -4.86
C SER A 104 6.24 -31.40 -5.84
N ALA A 105 6.54 -31.21 -7.13
CA ALA A 105 6.36 -32.22 -8.18
C ALA A 105 7.60 -33.12 -8.39
N TYR A 106 8.64 -32.95 -7.56
CA TYR A 106 9.84 -33.78 -7.47
C TYR A 106 9.90 -34.45 -6.09
#